data_AF-A0A537S7I4-F1
#
_entry.id   AF-A0A537S7I4-F1
#
_cell.length_a   1.000
_cell.length_b   1.000
_cell.length_c   1.000
_cell.angle_alpha   90.00
_cell.angle_beta   90.00
_cell.angle_gamma   90.00
#
_symmetry.space_group_name_H-M   'P 1'
#
loop_
_entity.id
_entity.type
_entity.pdbx_description
1 polymer ?
#
loop_
_entity_poly.entity_id
_entity_poly.type
_entity_poly.pdbx_seq_one_letter_code
_entity_poly.pdbx_strand_id
1 'polypeptide(L)'
;SVRPLVSLTETGRVPVIFPDISFVEAGGLMSYGPDFQEIHRRTAEIVAKILKGTPPGDIPVEQPTKFVFGLNFKTTAKLERCVNDIIDTAGRK
;
A
#
# COMPACT_ATOMS: atom_id res chain seq x y z
N SER A 1 -14.07 -3.26 -3.90
CA SER A 1 -14.05 -4.00 -2.62
C SER A 1 -12.89 -4.99 -2.65
N VAL A 2 -11.93 -4.90 -1.73
CA VAL A 2 -10.70 -5.74 -1.72
C VAL A 2 -10.80 -6.99 -0.85
N ARG A 3 -11.92 -7.16 -0.12
CA ARG A 3 -12.14 -8.26 0.83
C ARG A 3 -11.94 -9.68 0.26
N PRO A 4 -12.38 -10.03 -0.97
CA PRO A 4 -12.19 -11.38 -1.49
C PRO A 4 -10.71 -11.80 -1.57
N LEU A 5 -9.84 -10.87 -1.93
CA LEU A 5 -8.40 -11.12 -1.98
C LEU A 5 -7.82 -11.32 -0.58
N VAL A 6 -8.26 -10.51 0.39
CA VAL A 6 -7.86 -10.67 1.79
C VAL A 6 -8.29 -12.04 2.34
N SER A 7 -9.52 -12.48 2.08
CA SER A 7 -10.01 -13.77 2.60
C SER A 7 -9.23 -14.99 2.11
N LEU A 8 -8.67 -14.96 0.90
CA LEU A 8 -7.84 -16.05 0.38
C LEU A 8 -6.56 -16.24 1.19
N THR A 9 -5.98 -15.13 1.66
CA THR A 9 -4.74 -15.16 2.45
C THR A 9 -4.96 -15.72 3.85
N GLU A 10 -6.14 -15.48 4.43
CA GLU A 10 -6.52 -16.05 5.73
C GLU A 10 -6.66 -17.57 5.65
N THR A 11 -7.28 -18.10 4.60
CA THR A 11 -7.45 -19.57 4.44
C THR A 11 -6.13 -20.29 4.15
N GLY A 12 -5.21 -19.64 3.45
CA GLY A 12 -3.92 -20.22 3.08
C GLY A 12 -2.86 -20.18 4.18
N ARG A 13 -3.07 -19.39 5.24
CA ARG A 13 -2.03 -19.01 6.23
C ARG A 13 -0.73 -18.52 5.58
N VAL A 14 -0.84 -17.92 4.39
CA VAL A 14 0.31 -17.39 3.66
C VAL A 14 0.47 -15.92 4.02
N PRO A 15 1.65 -15.47 4.46
CA PRO A 15 1.90 -14.05 4.69
C PRO A 15 1.92 -13.32 3.34
N VAL A 16 1.14 -12.25 3.23
CA VAL A 16 1.03 -11.44 2.01
C VAL A 16 1.22 -9.97 2.37
N ILE A 17 2.04 -9.28 1.57
CA ILE A 17 2.17 -7.83 1.59
C ILE A 17 1.35 -7.24 0.44
N PHE A 18 0.51 -6.26 0.76
CA PHE A 18 -0.35 -5.59 -0.21
C PHE A 18 0.21 -4.21 -0.60
N PRO A 19 -0.07 -3.73 -1.82
CA PRO A 19 0.45 -2.44 -2.29
C PRO A 19 -0.34 -1.23 -1.77
N ASP A 20 -1.47 -1.45 -1.11
CA ASP A 20 -2.38 -0.39 -0.64
C ASP A 20 -2.79 -0.67 0.80
N ILE A 21 -2.81 0.39 1.61
CA ILE A 21 -3.21 0.38 3.02
C ILE A 21 -4.66 -0.07 3.22
N SER A 22 -5.53 0.12 2.21
CA SER A 22 -6.92 -0.32 2.25
C SER A 22 -7.08 -1.84 2.45
N PHE A 23 -6.06 -2.63 2.09
CA PHE A 23 -6.06 -4.08 2.35
C PHE A 23 -5.85 -4.40 3.83
N VAL A 24 -5.03 -3.62 4.53
CA VAL A 24 -4.81 -3.77 5.99
C VAL A 24 -6.10 -3.41 6.74
N GLU A 25 -6.77 -2.33 6.32
CA GLU A 25 -8.08 -1.92 6.84
C GLU A 25 -9.16 -3.00 6.60
N ALA A 26 -9.07 -3.72 5.48
CA ALA A 26 -9.97 -4.81 5.14
C ALA A 26 -9.65 -6.14 5.85
N GLY A 27 -8.59 -6.22 6.67
CA GLY A 27 -8.22 -7.40 7.45
C GLY A 27 -6.92 -8.10 7.01
N GLY A 28 -6.29 -7.61 5.94
CA GLY A 28 -5.00 -8.13 5.45
C GLY A 28 -3.88 -7.94 6.46
N LEU A 29 -2.84 -8.78 6.36
CA LEU A 29 -1.72 -8.80 7.31
C LEU A 29 -0.93 -7.49 7.28
N MET A 30 -0.42 -7.10 6.11
CA MET A 30 0.45 -5.94 5.98
C MET A 30 0.35 -5.30 4.59
N SER A 31 0.69 -4.02 4.51
CA SER A 31 0.82 -3.30 3.25
C SER A 31 2.05 -2.42 3.23
N TYR A 32 2.66 -2.28 2.07
CA TYR A 32 3.69 -1.29 1.82
C TYR A 32 3.49 -0.71 0.43
N GLY A 33 3.25 0.60 0.36
CA GLY A 33 3.00 1.26 -0.91
C GLY A 33 2.87 2.77 -0.78
N PRO A 34 2.71 3.48 -1.90
CA PRO A 34 2.60 4.93 -1.88
C PRO A 34 1.31 5.38 -1.19
N ASP A 35 1.33 6.58 -0.61
CA ASP A 35 0.13 7.21 -0.06
C ASP A 35 -0.80 7.63 -1.22
N PHE A 36 -1.84 6.83 -1.47
CA PHE A 36 -2.79 7.11 -2.54
C PHE A 36 -3.57 8.41 -2.32
N GLN A 37 -3.80 8.86 -1.07
CA GLN A 37 -4.43 10.16 -0.82
C GLN A 37 -3.54 11.31 -1.25
N GLU A 38 -2.24 11.21 -0.97
CA GLU A 38 -1.23 12.15 -1.46
C GLU A 38 -1.18 12.17 -2.99
N ILE A 39 -1.18 10.99 -3.63
CA ILE A 39 -1.20 10.87 -5.09
C ILE A 39 -2.44 11.58 -5.65
N HIS A 40 -3.63 11.31 -5.12
CA HIS A 40 -4.86 11.94 -5.62
C HIS A 40 -4.83 13.46 -5.49
N ARG A 41 -4.30 14.00 -4.38
CA ARG A 41 -4.15 15.45 -4.21
C ARG A 41 -3.24 16.05 -5.28
N ARG A 42 -2.08 15.42 -5.55
CA ARG A 42 -1.17 15.85 -6.62
C ARG A 42 -1.78 15.70 -8.01
N THR A 43 -2.54 14.64 -8.26
CA THR A 43 -3.28 14.48 -9.52
C THR A 43 -4.27 15.63 -9.73
N ALA A 44 -4.98 16.07 -8.69
CA ALA A 44 -5.86 17.24 -8.78
C ALA A 44 -5.09 18.52 -9.13
N GLU A 45 -3.89 18.72 -8.58
CA GLU A 45 -3.01 19.85 -8.94
C GLU A 45 -2.56 19.77 -10.41
N ILE A 46 -2.20 18.57 -10.90
CA ILE A 46 -1.85 18.34 -12.31
C ILE A 46 -3.04 18.66 -13.22
N VAL A 47 -4.23 18.18 -12.89
CA VAL A 47 -5.46 18.48 -13.64
C VAL A 47 -5.73 19.98 -13.65
N ALA A 48 -5.55 20.67 -12.52
CA ALA A 48 -5.71 22.12 -12.44
C ALA A 48 -4.71 22.89 -13.34
N LYS A 49 -3.47 22.39 -13.50
CA LYS A 49 -2.48 22.97 -14.44
C LYS A 49 -2.93 22.80 -15.90
N ILE A 50 -3.42 21.61 -16.26
CA ILE A 50 -3.94 21.33 -17.61
C ILE A 50 -5.13 22.24 -17.93
N LEU A 51 -6.09 22.37 -17.00
CA LEU A 51 -7.25 23.24 -17.18
C LEU A 51 -6.88 24.73 -17.30
N LYS A 52 -5.72 25.14 -16.77
CA LYS A 52 -5.15 26.49 -16.93
C LYS A 52 -4.35 26.67 -18.22
N GLY A 53 -4.26 25.64 -19.07
CA GLY A 53 -3.62 25.70 -20.38
C GLY A 53 -2.17 25.20 -20.42
N THR A 54 -1.64 24.61 -19.34
CA THR A 54 -0.33 23.96 -19.39
C THR A 54 -0.39 22.70 -20.26
N PRO A 55 0.44 22.56 -21.31
CA PRO A 55 0.48 21.34 -22.11
C PRO A 55 0.85 20.13 -21.26
N PRO A 56 0.18 18.96 -21.40
CA PRO A 56 0.50 17.77 -20.62
C PRO A 56 1.96 17.31 -20.76
N GLY A 57 2.61 17.57 -21.91
CA GLY A 57 4.01 17.23 -22.16
C GLY A 57 5.02 18.08 -21.39
N ASP A 58 4.60 19.25 -20.90
CA ASP A 58 5.45 20.15 -20.11
C ASP A 58 5.34 19.90 -18.60
N ILE A 59 4.41 19.02 -18.19
CA ILE A 59 4.24 18.65 -16.78
C ILE A 59 5.24 17.52 -16.46
N PRO A 60 6.20 17.72 -15.54
CA PRO A 60 7.16 16.70 -15.19
C PRO A 60 6.48 15.50 -14.53
N VAL A 61 6.91 14.30 -14.90
CA VAL A 61 6.46 13.06 -14.25
C VAL A 61 7.07 13.00 -12.84
N GLU A 62 6.23 13.05 -11.82
CA GLU A 62 6.65 12.96 -10.43
C GLU A 62 6.53 11.53 -9.88
N GLN A 63 7.56 11.07 -9.18
CA GLN A 63 7.54 9.83 -8.40
C GLN A 63 6.79 10.07 -7.07
N PRO A 64 6.09 9.07 -6.53
CA PRO A 64 5.50 9.17 -5.20
C PRO A 64 6.57 9.49 -4.15
N THR A 65 6.38 10.56 -3.38
CA THR A 65 7.35 10.96 -2.35
C THR A 65 7.03 10.42 -0.96
N LYS A 66 5.82 9.88 -0.78
CA LYS A 66 5.32 9.39 0.51
C LYS A 66 4.86 7.95 0.38
N PHE A 67 5.38 7.10 1.24
CA PHE A 67 5.02 5.69 1.35
C PHE A 67 4.43 5.42 2.73
N VAL A 68 3.49 4.48 2.79
CA VAL A 68 2.82 4.05 4.01
C VAL A 68 3.06 2.56 4.20
N PHE A 69 3.53 2.23 5.40
CA PHE A 69 3.57 0.86 5.90
C PHE A 69 2.43 0.65 6.89
N GLY A 70 1.67 -0.42 6.69
CA GLY A 70 0.57 -0.81 7.58
C GLY A 70 0.73 -2.26 8.03
N LEU A 71 0.44 -2.51 9.30
CA LEU A 71 0.46 -3.85 9.90
C LEU A 71 -0.80 -4.06 10.74
N ASN A 72 -1.51 -5.15 10.50
CA ASN A 72 -2.67 -5.54 11.28
C ASN A 72 -2.31 -6.55 12.37
N PHE A 73 -2.12 -6.04 13.59
CA PHE A 73 -1.75 -6.83 14.77
C PHE A 73 -2.74 -7.96 15.12
N LYS A 74 -4.03 -7.82 14.77
CA LYS A 74 -5.03 -8.88 15.00
C LYS A 74 -4.78 -10.09 14.11
N THR A 75 -4.28 -9.86 12.90
CA THR A 75 -3.91 -10.92 11.95
C THR A 75 -2.51 -11.47 12.26
N THR A 76 -1.61 -10.64 12.80
CA THR A 76 -0.27 -11.03 13.28
C THR A 76 -0.33 -12.18 14.30
N ALA A 77 -1.27 -12.14 15.25
CA ALA A 77 -1.45 -13.22 16.24
C ALA A 77 -1.81 -14.58 15.61
N LYS A 78 -2.48 -14.59 14.45
CA LYS A 78 -2.80 -15.82 13.71
C LYS A 78 -1.63 -16.35 12.89
N LEU A 79 -0.61 -15.50 12.65
CA LEU A 79 0.52 -15.75 11.76
C LEU A 79 1.87 -15.52 12.45
N GLU A 80 1.94 -15.61 13.79
CA GLU A 80 3.11 -15.26 14.62
C GLU A 80 4.43 -15.81 14.08
N ARG A 81 4.45 -17.08 13.66
CA ARG A 81 5.64 -17.72 13.09
C ARG A 81 6.12 -17.03 11.80
N CYS A 82 5.20 -16.66 10.90
CA CYS A 82 5.54 -16.01 9.64
C CYS A 82 5.94 -14.54 9.80
N VAL A 83 5.43 -13.86 10.83
CA VAL A 83 5.83 -12.47 11.12
C VAL A 83 7.29 -12.43 11.57
N ASN A 84 7.68 -13.39 12.42
CA ASN A 84 9.09 -13.55 12.80
C ASN A 84 9.97 -13.89 11.59
N ASP A 85 9.52 -14.78 10.69
CA ASP A 85 10.26 -15.09 9.45
C ASP A 85 10.48 -13.83 8.56
N ILE A 86 9.50 -12.93 8.48
CA ILE A 86 9.61 -11.67 7.73
C ILE A 86 10.55 -10.68 8.44
N ILE A 87 10.43 -10.54 9.76
CA ILE A 87 11.32 -9.68 10.57
C ILE A 87 12.76 -10.17 10.46
N ASP A 88 12.99 -11.49 10.53
CA ASP A 88 14.32 -12.11 10.41
C ASP A 88 14.90 -11.96 9.00
N THR A 89 14.04 -11.89 7.97
CA THR A 89 14.47 -11.63 6.59
C THR A 89 14.76 -10.16 6.35
N ALA A 90 13.97 -9.26 6.94
CA ALA A 90 14.15 -7.81 6.85
C ALA A 90 15.36 -7.31 7.68
N GLY A 91 15.66 -7.96 8.80
CA GLY A 91 16.82 -7.67 9.67
C GLY A 91 18.14 -8.30 9.20
N ARG A 92 18.14 -9.09 8.11
CA ARG A 92 19.35 -9.66 7.49
C ARG A 92 19.96 -8.77 6.40
N LYS A 93 19.79 -7.44 6.52
CA LYS A 93 20.53 -6.44 5.76
C LYS A 93 21.25 -5.49 6.68
#